data_AF-A0A2T0RIU3-F1
#
_entry.id   AF-A0A2T0RIU3-F1
#
_cell.length_a   1.000
_cell.length_b   1.000
_cell.length_c   1.000
_cell.angle_alpha   90.00
_cell.angle_beta   90.00
_cell.angle_gamma   90.00
#
_symmetry.space_group_name_H-M   'P 1'
#
loop_
_entity.id
_entity.type
_entity.pdbx_description
1 polymer ?
#
loop_
_entity_poly.entity_id
_entity_poly.type
_entity_poly.pdbx_seq_one_letter_code
_entity_poly.pdbx_strand_id
1 'polypeptide(L)'
;MSLSPRGDLHTGTYVTSLPAPAGGDVSVRGPAAVFGPRRGGYTTRMTDDRVQSRAADLLPEERSAGSADPRLQAEAILAESDEREETPGAAPGTFLEHRASGETVTPGDGTR
;
A
#
# COMPACT_ATOMS: atom_id res chain seq x y z
N MET A 1 24.70 -38.28 -10.49
CA MET A 1 23.70 -37.33 -11.03
C MET A 1 22.64 -37.13 -9.96
N SER A 2 22.76 -36.06 -9.17
CA SER A 2 21.85 -35.77 -8.06
C SER A 2 20.84 -34.72 -8.54
N LEU A 3 19.57 -35.10 -8.63
CA LEU A 3 18.47 -34.17 -8.89
C LEU A 3 17.85 -33.80 -7.54
N SER A 4 18.08 -32.57 -7.10
CA SER A 4 17.37 -31.99 -5.96
C SER A 4 15.86 -31.92 -6.28
N PRO A 5 14.96 -32.32 -5.37
CA PRO A 5 13.55 -32.04 -5.54
C PRO A 5 13.31 -30.54 -5.35
N ARG A 6 12.78 -29.89 -6.39
CA ARG A 6 12.28 -28.52 -6.31
C ARG A 6 11.10 -28.51 -5.35
N GLY A 7 11.28 -27.87 -4.20
CA GLY A 7 10.22 -27.65 -3.23
C GLY A 7 9.11 -26.81 -3.84
N ASP A 8 7.89 -27.36 -3.79
CA ASP A 8 6.64 -26.67 -4.06
C ASP A 8 6.53 -25.42 -3.19
N LEU A 9 6.68 -24.25 -3.82
CA LEU A 9 6.18 -23.00 -3.26
C LEU A 9 4.67 -22.98 -3.49
N HIS A 10 3.91 -23.57 -2.57
CA HIS A 10 2.48 -23.28 -2.44
C HIS A 10 2.34 -21.79 -2.08
N THR A 11 1.97 -20.95 -3.05
CA THR A 11 1.49 -19.60 -2.80
C THR A 11 0.13 -19.70 -2.12
N GLY A 12 0.17 -19.88 -0.80
CA GLY A 12 -1.00 -19.78 0.05
C GLY A 12 -1.58 -18.38 -0.06
N THR A 13 -2.69 -18.26 -0.77
CA THR A 13 -3.55 -17.09 -0.76
C THR A 13 -4.11 -16.93 0.65
N TYR A 14 -3.53 -16.01 1.43
CA TYR A 14 -4.11 -15.59 2.70
C TYR A 14 -5.37 -14.76 2.41
N VAL A 15 -6.51 -15.44 2.25
CA VAL A 15 -7.82 -14.79 2.33
C VAL A 15 -8.10 -14.56 3.81
N THR A 16 -7.63 -13.41 4.33
CA THR A 16 -8.05 -12.95 5.66
C THR A 16 -9.47 -12.40 5.54
N SER A 17 -10.45 -13.22 5.90
CA SER A 17 -11.83 -12.78 6.07
C SER A 17 -11.91 -11.89 7.32
N LEU A 18 -11.87 -10.57 7.14
CA LEU A 18 -12.13 -9.61 8.21
C LEU A 18 -13.64 -9.50 8.48
N PRO A 19 -14.07 -9.40 9.76
CA PRO A 19 -15.47 -9.26 10.12
C PRO A 19 -16.02 -7.86 9.79
N ALA A 20 -17.31 -7.81 9.46
CA ALA A 20 -18.05 -6.59 9.10
C ALA A 20 -17.92 -5.47 10.15
N PRO A 21 -17.76 -4.19 9.77
CA PRO A 21 -17.71 -3.10 10.72
C PRO A 21 -19.11 -2.81 11.27
N ALA A 22 -19.30 -3.08 12.57
CA ALA A 22 -20.39 -2.54 13.36
C ALA A 22 -20.15 -1.04 13.57
N GLY A 23 -21.20 -0.24 13.36
CA GLY A 23 -21.16 1.21 13.49
C GLY A 23 -20.72 1.69 14.87
N GLY A 24 -19.97 2.80 14.88
CA GLY A 24 -19.52 3.47 16.09
C GLY A 24 -19.01 4.87 15.76
N ASP A 25 -19.87 5.86 15.96
CA ASP A 25 -19.60 7.29 15.87
C ASP A 25 -18.65 7.68 17.02
N VAL A 26 -17.45 8.18 16.73
CA VAL A 26 -16.51 8.65 17.75
C VAL A 26 -16.07 10.07 17.43
N SER A 27 -16.83 11.00 17.99
CA SER A 27 -16.47 12.41 18.06
C SER A 27 -15.43 12.61 19.18
N VAL A 28 -14.19 12.97 18.83
CA VAL A 28 -13.19 13.43 19.81
C VAL A 28 -12.71 14.82 19.42
N ARG A 29 -13.11 15.78 20.24
CA ARG A 29 -12.68 17.19 20.22
C ARG A 29 -11.54 17.36 21.22
N GLY A 30 -10.37 17.83 20.76
CA GLY A 30 -9.22 18.21 21.59
C GLY A 30 -8.32 19.24 20.86
N PRO A 31 -7.60 20.13 21.59
CA PRO A 31 -7.23 21.45 21.08
C PRO A 31 -5.82 21.59 20.47
N ALA A 32 -5.64 22.74 19.81
CA ALA A 32 -4.54 23.18 18.94
C ALA A 32 -3.10 23.02 19.49
N ALA A 33 -2.21 22.54 18.61
CA ALA A 33 -0.76 22.78 18.68
C ALA A 33 -0.18 23.02 17.28
N VAL A 34 0.70 24.01 17.21
CA VAL A 34 1.35 24.59 16.03
C VAL A 34 2.58 23.76 15.67
N PHE A 35 2.51 23.01 14.56
CA PHE A 35 3.61 22.67 13.64
C PHE A 35 2.95 21.89 12.48
N GLY A 36 2.70 22.57 11.35
CA GLY A 36 1.90 21.98 10.27
C GLY A 36 2.66 20.90 9.51
N PRO A 37 2.08 19.71 9.28
CA PRO A 37 2.40 18.90 8.12
C PRO A 37 1.46 19.29 6.98
N ARG A 38 1.80 18.88 5.75
CA ARG A 38 0.94 18.99 4.57
C ARG A 38 -0.39 18.27 4.80
N ARG A 39 -1.33 18.95 5.43
CA ARG A 39 -2.69 18.48 5.66
C ARG A 39 -3.57 19.19 4.64
N GLY A 40 -3.53 18.68 3.41
CA GLY A 40 -4.09 19.36 2.24
C GLY A 40 -5.01 18.47 1.41
N GLY A 41 -6.16 18.08 1.96
CA GLY A 41 -7.41 18.19 1.21
C GLY A 41 -7.70 17.20 0.07
N TYR A 42 -7.56 15.89 0.27
CA TYR A 42 -8.37 14.97 -0.54
C TYR A 42 -9.81 15.09 -0.06
N THR A 43 -10.57 15.99 -0.69
CA THR A 43 -12.02 16.04 -0.46
C THR A 43 -12.60 14.65 -0.74
N THR A 44 -13.67 14.24 -0.03
CA THR A 44 -14.33 12.95 -0.22
C THR A 44 -14.69 12.66 -1.68
N ARG A 45 -14.87 13.71 -2.51
CA ARG A 45 -15.05 13.56 -3.96
C ARG A 45 -13.77 13.18 -4.69
N MET A 46 -12.63 13.79 -4.37
CA MET A 46 -11.33 13.40 -4.95
C MET A 46 -10.96 11.95 -4.58
N THR A 47 -11.30 11.49 -3.37
CA THR A 47 -11.11 10.08 -2.99
C THR A 47 -12.07 9.15 -3.75
N ASP A 48 -13.34 9.54 -3.91
CA ASP A 48 -14.32 8.75 -4.68
C ASP A 48 -13.95 8.66 -6.17
N ASP A 49 -13.47 9.75 -6.77
CA ASP A 49 -13.00 9.81 -8.15
C ASP A 49 -11.79 8.88 -8.37
N ARG A 50 -10.84 8.84 -7.42
CA ARG A 50 -9.70 7.91 -7.44
C ARG A 50 -10.18 6.45 -7.38
N VAL A 51 -11.13 6.15 -6.50
CA VAL A 51 -11.74 4.82 -6.38
C VAL A 51 -12.46 4.44 -7.67
N GLN A 52 -13.20 5.36 -8.30
CA GLN A 52 -13.90 5.11 -9.56
C GLN A 52 -12.95 4.80 -10.70
N SER A 53 -11.88 5.60 -10.84
CA SER A 53 -10.90 5.38 -11.91
C SER A 53 -10.27 3.99 -11.78
N ARG A 54 -9.79 3.61 -10.58
CA ARG A 54 -9.14 2.31 -10.37
C ARG A 54 -10.11 1.12 -10.52
N ALA A 55 -11.35 1.28 -10.05
CA ALA A 55 -12.38 0.25 -10.18
C ALA A 55 -12.79 0.03 -11.66
N ALA A 56 -12.73 1.07 -12.50
CA ALA A 56 -12.96 0.96 -13.94
C ALA A 56 -11.78 0.31 -14.68
N ASP A 57 -10.55 0.64 -14.25
CA ASP A 57 -9.30 0.19 -14.87
C ASP A 57 -8.80 -1.13 -14.26
N LEU A 58 -9.64 -2.16 -14.25
CA LEU A 58 -9.23 -3.51 -13.83
C LEU A 58 -8.13 -4.07 -14.74
N LEU A 59 -7.20 -4.83 -14.18
CA LEU A 59 -6.24 -5.60 -14.97
C LEU A 59 -6.94 -6.77 -15.69
N PRO A 60 -6.43 -7.25 -16.84
CA PRO A 60 -6.98 -8.43 -17.51
C PRO A 60 -7.16 -9.64 -16.60
N GLU A 61 -6.24 -9.84 -15.66
CA GLU A 61 -6.27 -10.90 -14.66
C GLU A 61 -7.37 -10.69 -13.62
N GLU A 62 -7.63 -9.45 -13.20
CA GLU A 62 -8.72 -9.12 -12.27
C GLU A 62 -10.09 -9.29 -12.93
N ARG A 63 -10.18 -8.99 -14.23
CA ARG A 63 -11.39 -9.23 -15.04
C ARG A 63 -11.66 -10.72 -15.21
N SER A 64 -10.62 -11.52 -15.47
CA SER A 64 -10.77 -12.96 -15.66
C SER A 64 -11.10 -13.69 -14.36
N ALA A 65 -10.53 -13.25 -13.23
CA ALA A 65 -10.88 -13.75 -11.90
C ALA A 65 -12.28 -13.31 -11.44
N GLY A 66 -12.80 -12.20 -12.00
CA GLY A 66 -14.11 -11.66 -11.64
C GLY A 66 -14.13 -11.06 -10.24
N SER A 67 -13.46 -9.92 -10.05
CA SER A 67 -13.48 -9.20 -8.77
C SER A 67 -14.94 -8.99 -8.32
N ALA A 68 -15.27 -9.51 -7.13
CA ALA A 68 -16.64 -9.53 -6.61
C ALA A 68 -17.17 -8.11 -6.33
N ASP A 69 -16.28 -7.20 -5.95
CA ASP A 69 -16.57 -5.77 -5.81
C ASP A 69 -15.31 -4.95 -6.17
N PRO A 70 -15.19 -4.49 -7.43
CA PRO A 70 -14.06 -3.67 -7.88
C PRO A 70 -13.89 -2.37 -7.10
N ARG A 71 -14.98 -1.78 -6.58
CA ARG A 71 -14.92 -0.52 -5.82
C ARG A 71 -14.33 -0.75 -4.45
N LEU A 72 -14.80 -1.76 -3.72
CA LEU A 72 -14.23 -2.13 -2.42
C LEU A 72 -12.76 -2.54 -2.54
N GLN A 73 -12.42 -3.27 -3.60
CA GLN A 73 -11.03 -3.62 -3.87
C GLN A 73 -10.16 -2.37 -4.14
N ALA A 74 -10.65 -1.44 -4.96
CA ALA A 74 -9.95 -0.20 -5.26
C ALA A 74 -9.74 0.67 -4.02
N GLU A 75 -10.76 0.80 -3.16
CA GLU A 75 -10.68 1.53 -1.90
C GLU A 75 -9.61 0.95 -0.97
N ALA A 76 -9.60 -0.37 -0.79
CA ALA A 76 -8.61 -1.04 0.06
C ALA A 76 -7.17 -0.84 -0.45
N ILE A 77 -6.95 -0.98 -1.75
CA ILE A 77 -5.62 -0.80 -2.37
C ILE A 77 -5.13 0.65 -2.24
N LEU A 78 -6.02 1.62 -2.47
CA LEU A 78 -5.67 3.03 -2.38
C LEU A 78 -5.38 3.44 -0.94
N ALA A 79 -6.17 2.97 0.03
CA ALA A 79 -5.92 3.20 1.45
C ALA A 79 -4.56 2.64 1.89
N GLU A 80 -4.23 1.41 1.51
CA GLU A 80 -2.93 0.80 1.80
C GLU A 80 -1.78 1.57 1.12
N SER A 81 -2.00 2.07 -0.09
CA SER A 81 -0.99 2.84 -0.82
C SER A 81 -0.74 4.20 -0.19
N ASP A 82 -1.80 4.90 0.21
CA ASP A 82 -1.72 6.18 0.91
C ASP A 82 -0.97 6.00 2.25
N GLU A 83 -1.23 4.90 2.99
CA GLU A 83 -0.49 4.57 4.22
C GLU A 83 1.01 4.39 3.99
N ARG A 84 1.41 3.65 2.94
CA ARG A 84 2.82 3.45 2.59
C ARG A 84 3.52 4.71 2.12
N GLU A 85 2.79 5.62 1.49
CA GLU A 85 3.32 6.91 1.04
C GLU A 85 3.55 7.85 2.23
N GLU A 86 2.64 7.87 3.20
CA GLU A 86 2.73 8.70 4.39
C GLU A 86 3.72 8.15 5.44
N THR A 87 3.84 6.82 5.53
CA THR A 87 4.60 6.15 6.58
C THR A 87 5.72 5.29 6.01
N PRO A 88 6.99 5.75 6.08
CA PRO A 88 8.14 4.93 5.73
C PRO A 88 8.15 3.64 6.54
N GLY A 89 8.15 2.50 5.84
CA GLY A 89 8.19 1.16 6.46
C GLY A 89 6.82 0.57 6.81
N ALA A 90 5.71 1.22 6.45
CA ALA A 90 4.37 0.63 6.60
C ALA A 90 4.14 -0.61 5.72
N ALA A 91 4.94 -0.77 4.67
CA ALA A 91 4.91 -1.96 3.83
C ALA A 91 5.37 -3.20 4.64
N PRO A 92 4.54 -4.26 4.73
CA PRO A 92 4.89 -5.46 5.49
C PRO A 92 6.19 -6.09 4.99
N GLY A 93 7.08 -6.42 5.93
CA GLY A 93 8.35 -7.08 5.61
C GLY A 93 9.39 -6.18 4.93
N THR A 94 9.15 -4.87 4.83
CA THR A 94 10.15 -3.94 4.30
C THR A 94 11.15 -3.52 5.37
N PHE A 95 12.43 -3.54 5.01
CA PHE A 95 13.53 -3.01 5.80
C PHE A 95 14.06 -1.77 5.10
N LEU A 96 14.07 -0.63 5.80
CA LEU A 96 14.60 0.62 5.27
C LEU A 96 16.09 0.73 5.61
N GLU A 97 16.94 0.69 4.59
CA GLU A 97 18.37 0.98 4.76
C GLU A 97 18.58 2.48 4.97
N HIS A 98 19.25 2.83 6.07
CA HIS A 98 19.67 4.19 6.35
C HIS A 98 21.11 4.42 5.90
N ARG A 99 21.32 4.76 4.63
CA ARG A 99 22.64 5.20 4.15
C ARG A 99 22.80 6.71 4.31
N ALA A 100 23.93 7.13 4.86
CA ALA A 100 24.30 8.54 4.86
C ALA A 100 24.80 8.96 3.47
N SER A 101 24.61 10.24 3.10
CA SER A 101 25.05 10.75 1.80
C SER A 101 26.56 10.56 1.54
N GLY A 102 27.38 10.53 2.61
CA GLY A 102 28.83 10.29 2.52
C GLY A 102 29.24 8.84 2.22
N GLU A 103 28.29 7.89 2.29
CA GLU A 103 28.50 6.49 1.90
C GLU A 103 28.23 6.26 0.40
N THR A 104 27.92 7.33 -0.34
CA THR A 104 27.74 7.28 -1.79
C THR A 104 29.10 7.12 -2.48
N VAL A 105 29.19 6.18 -3.43
CA VAL A 105 30.38 6.05 -4.29
C VAL A 105 30.52 7.31 -5.15
N THR A 106 31.70 7.93 -5.13
CA THR A 106 32.00 9.04 -6.05
C THR A 106 31.93 8.53 -7.49
N PRO A 107 31.17 9.19 -8.40
CA PRO A 107 31.19 8.84 -9.81
C PRO A 107 32.63 8.97 -10.36
N GLY A 108 33.32 7.83 -10.56
CA GLY A 108 34.74 7.75 -10.93
C GLY A 108 35.56 6.72 -10.14
N ASP A 109 35.11 6.36 -8.93
CA ASP A 109 35.74 5.33 -8.08
C ASP A 109 35.25 3.89 -8.38
N GLY A 110 34.19 3.76 -9.19
CA GLY A 110 33.66 2.47 -9.64
C GLY A 110 34.46 1.91 -10.81
N THR A 111 35.38 0.98 -10.50
CA THR A 111 36.07 0.02 -11.40
C THR A 111 36.79 0.59 -12.64
N ARG A 112 38.13 0.48 -12.61
CA ARG A 112 38.99 0.35 -13.79
C ARG A 112 39.62 -1.04 -13.80
#